data_AF-A0A4P5QIT3-F1
#
_entry.id   AF-A0A4P5QIT3-F1
#
_cell.length_a   1.000
_cell.length_b   1.000
_cell.length_c   1.000
_cell.angle_alpha   90.00
_cell.angle_beta   90.00
_cell.angle_gamma   90.00
#
_symmetry.space_group_name_H-M   'P 1'
#
loop_
_entity.id
_entity.type
_entity.pdbx_description
1 polymer ?
#
loop_
_entity_poly.entity_id
_entity_poly.type
_entity_poly.pdbx_seq_one_letter_code
_entity_poly.pdbx_strand_id
1 'polypeptide(L)'
;MFIRLLPKIIPLALLAFGVWWFVSSRPVHHAPGVLVSKNPVQKEMAPRPLVKVDKWQLTAMAEYHLRGVVLGRKRYYGGQQSELVPVDVAVGWGRMSDQSVVDRLGISMGNRFYFYEWENEPPIPQDEIRVSSANNHVIAANSDVRKVIGNLRAGADRDDARLPRERRGPRWTLVAFLTHAQRLRQRRVRTFLCRERACGE
;
A
#
# COMPACT_ATOMS: atom_id res chain seq x y z
N MET A 1 29.03 37.88 9.67
CA MET A 1 27.57 38.08 9.82
C MET A 1 26.72 36.84 9.47
N PHE A 2 27.23 35.85 8.72
CA PHE A 2 26.47 34.65 8.32
C PHE A 2 26.23 33.60 9.43
N ILE A 3 27.10 33.52 10.44
CA ILE A 3 27.06 32.46 11.47
C ILE A 3 25.96 32.69 12.53
N ARG A 4 25.43 33.92 12.68
CA ARG A 4 24.40 34.26 13.68
C ARG A 4 22.95 34.02 13.20
N LEU A 5 22.75 33.70 11.92
CA LEU A 5 21.42 33.44 11.32
C LEU A 5 21.11 31.93 11.20
N LEU A 6 22.15 31.08 11.13
CA LEU A 6 22.03 29.62 11.04
C LEU A 6 21.12 28.97 12.10
N PRO A 7 21.18 29.33 13.41
CA PRO A 7 20.35 28.68 14.42
C PRO A 7 18.86 29.05 14.32
N LYS A 8 18.50 30.13 13.59
CA LYS A 8 17.10 30.52 13.35
C LYS A 8 16.51 29.88 12.09
N ILE A 9 17.36 29.51 11.13
CA ILE A 9 16.93 28.89 9.86
C ILE A 9 16.60 27.40 10.05
N ILE A 10 17.35 26.69 10.89
CA ILE A 10 17.12 25.25 11.17
C ILE A 10 15.70 24.96 11.68
N PRO A 11 15.18 25.62 12.75
CA PRO A 11 13.83 25.35 13.23
C PRO A 11 12.76 25.72 12.20
N LEU A 12 12.97 26.78 11.42
CA LEU A 12 12.05 27.17 10.34
C LEU A 12 12.03 26.13 9.21
N ALA A 13 13.19 25.59 8.83
CA ALA A 13 13.31 24.54 7.84
C ALA A 13 12.68 23.21 8.32
N LEU A 14 12.87 22.84 9.59
CA LEU A 14 12.22 21.68 10.19
C LEU A 14 10.70 21.84 10.26
N LEU A 15 10.21 23.03 10.62
CA LEU A 15 8.78 23.34 10.62
C LEU A 15 8.20 23.25 9.21
N ALA A 16 8.86 23.88 8.23
CA ALA A 16 8.44 23.83 6.82
C ALA A 16 8.44 22.39 6.28
N PHE A 17 9.46 21.60 6.59
CA PHE A 17 9.52 20.18 6.24
C PHE A 17 8.41 19.39 6.92
N GLY A 18 8.15 19.62 8.21
CA GLY A 18 7.07 18.97 8.96
C GLY A 18 5.68 19.28 8.39
N VAL A 19 5.41 20.54 8.05
CA VAL A 19 4.15 20.97 7.40
C VAL A 19 4.03 20.33 6.01
N TRP A 20 5.08 20.40 5.20
CA TRP A 20 5.11 19.79 3.88
C TRP A 20 4.87 18.28 3.94
N TRP A 21 5.54 17.60 4.87
CA TRP A 21 5.40 16.17 5.11
C TRP A 21 3.98 15.82 5.53
N PHE A 22 3.41 16.58 6.47
CA PHE A 22 2.06 16.38 6.97
C PHE A 22 1.03 16.52 5.84
N VAL A 23 1.10 17.60 5.07
CA VAL A 23 0.18 17.84 3.93
C VAL A 23 0.36 16.78 2.84
N SER A 24 1.60 16.41 2.51
CA SER A 24 1.91 15.45 1.45
C SER A 24 1.54 14.01 1.81
N SER A 25 1.47 13.69 3.10
CA SER A 25 1.19 12.33 3.60
C SER A 25 -0.27 12.09 3.98
N ARG A 26 -1.14 13.12 3.95
CA ARG A 26 -2.56 12.95 4.30
C ARG A 26 -3.22 11.87 3.45
N PRO A 27 -4.06 10.99 4.02
CA PRO A 27 -4.93 10.15 3.22
C PRO A 27 -5.83 10.98 2.29
N VAL A 28 -6.18 10.44 1.14
CA VAL A 28 -7.26 10.93 0.29
C VAL A 28 -8.55 10.33 0.83
N HIS A 29 -9.56 11.16 1.08
CA HIS A 29 -10.88 10.68 1.53
C HIS A 29 -11.87 10.81 0.39
N HIS A 30 -12.68 9.76 0.21
CA HIS A 30 -13.76 9.73 -0.77
C HIS A 30 -15.13 9.82 -0.10
N ALA A 31 -16.16 10.11 -0.88
CA ALA A 31 -17.53 9.89 -0.42
C ALA A 31 -17.78 8.39 -0.19
N PRO A 32 -18.68 8.01 0.73
CA PRO A 32 -19.11 6.62 0.90
C PRO A 32 -19.56 5.98 -0.42
N GLY A 33 -19.27 4.68 -0.56
CA GLY A 33 -19.62 3.88 -1.73
C GLY A 33 -18.44 3.16 -2.37
N VAL A 34 -18.73 2.03 -3.01
CA VAL A 34 -17.72 1.20 -3.69
C VAL A 34 -17.13 1.94 -4.90
N LEU A 35 -15.82 2.20 -4.85
CA LEU A 35 -15.09 2.88 -5.92
C LEU A 35 -14.60 1.92 -7.01
N VAL A 36 -14.21 0.70 -6.62
CA VAL A 36 -13.64 -0.29 -7.54
C VAL A 36 -14.32 -1.64 -7.34
N SER A 37 -15.24 -1.99 -8.24
CA SER A 37 -16.01 -3.23 -8.14
C SER A 37 -15.31 -4.46 -8.76
N LYS A 38 -14.29 -4.26 -9.61
CA LYS A 38 -13.64 -5.36 -10.35
C LYS A 38 -12.57 -6.04 -9.51
N ASN A 39 -12.62 -7.38 -9.47
CA ASN A 39 -11.56 -8.19 -8.90
C ASN A 39 -10.26 -8.09 -9.72
N PRO A 40 -9.09 -8.25 -9.08
CA PRO A 40 -7.85 -8.40 -9.80
C PRO A 40 -7.87 -9.65 -10.68
N VAL A 41 -7.20 -9.56 -11.82
CA VAL A 41 -7.06 -10.66 -12.77
C VAL A 41 -5.60 -11.04 -12.84
N GLN A 42 -5.30 -12.30 -12.56
CA GLN A 42 -3.98 -12.88 -12.83
C GLN A 42 -4.10 -13.86 -13.99
N LYS A 43 -3.24 -13.71 -14.98
CA LYS A 43 -3.14 -14.62 -16.12
C LYS A 43 -1.74 -15.21 -16.15
N GLU A 44 -1.65 -16.52 -16.08
CA GLU A 44 -0.37 -17.22 -16.25
C GLU A 44 0.18 -16.98 -17.66
N MET A 45 1.50 -16.90 -17.77
CA MET A 45 2.18 -16.73 -19.05
C MET A 45 3.42 -17.61 -19.10
N ALA A 46 3.91 -17.88 -20.31
CA ALA A 46 5.21 -18.52 -20.48
C ALA A 46 6.31 -17.68 -19.78
N PRO A 47 7.27 -18.32 -19.08
CA PRO A 47 8.35 -17.61 -18.40
C PRO A 47 9.06 -16.65 -19.36
N ARG A 48 9.08 -15.36 -18.99
CA ARG A 48 9.70 -14.32 -19.82
C ARG A 48 10.76 -13.56 -19.01
N PRO A 49 12.04 -13.63 -19.40
CA PRO A 49 13.08 -12.81 -18.78
C PRO A 49 12.72 -11.33 -18.89
N LEU A 50 12.96 -10.58 -17.81
CA LEU A 50 12.76 -9.15 -17.77
C LEU A 50 14.11 -8.42 -17.73
N VAL A 51 14.05 -7.11 -17.97
CA VAL A 51 15.20 -6.22 -17.85
C VAL A 51 15.82 -6.39 -16.46
N LYS A 52 17.15 -6.49 -16.41
CA LYS A 52 17.91 -6.58 -15.17
C LYS A 52 17.60 -5.37 -14.28
N VAL A 53 17.14 -5.63 -13.05
CA VAL A 53 16.94 -4.58 -12.03
C VAL A 53 18.15 -4.65 -11.10
N ASP A 54 19.04 -3.68 -11.19
CA ASP A 54 20.32 -3.65 -10.48
C ASP A 54 21.14 -4.94 -10.67
N LYS A 55 21.28 -5.75 -9.60
CA LYS A 55 21.98 -7.04 -9.59
C LYS A 55 21.06 -8.25 -9.82
N TRP A 56 19.75 -8.02 -9.95
CA TRP A 56 18.74 -9.07 -10.01
C TRP A 56 18.38 -9.42 -11.45
N GLN A 57 18.32 -10.73 -11.73
CA GLN A 57 17.71 -11.27 -12.93
C GLN A 57 16.29 -11.70 -12.58
N LEU A 58 15.31 -11.13 -13.28
CA LEU A 58 13.90 -11.35 -13.01
C LEU A 58 13.27 -12.09 -14.18
N THR A 59 12.37 -13.02 -13.87
CA THR A 59 11.57 -13.74 -14.87
C THR A 59 10.10 -13.53 -14.53
N ALA A 60 9.34 -12.98 -15.47
CA ALA A 60 7.90 -12.87 -15.36
C ALA A 60 7.26 -14.25 -15.54
N MET A 61 6.35 -14.60 -14.63
CA MET A 61 5.61 -15.87 -14.64
C MET A 61 4.10 -15.67 -14.88
N ALA A 62 3.60 -14.45 -14.69
CA ALA A 62 2.21 -14.10 -14.86
C ALA A 62 2.05 -12.61 -15.16
N GLU A 63 0.94 -12.27 -15.79
CA GLU A 63 0.42 -10.91 -15.88
C GLU A 63 -0.59 -10.70 -14.75
N TYR A 64 -0.47 -9.58 -14.04
CA TYR A 64 -1.36 -9.21 -12.95
C TYR A 64 -1.96 -7.84 -13.22
N HIS A 65 -3.29 -7.78 -13.26
CA HIS A 65 -4.07 -6.57 -13.49
C HIS A 65 -4.92 -6.29 -12.27
N LEU A 66 -4.58 -5.21 -11.56
CA LEU A 66 -5.28 -4.79 -10.36
C LEU A 66 -5.75 -3.35 -10.53
N ARG A 67 -7.02 -3.11 -10.19
CA ARG A 67 -7.53 -1.79 -9.83
C ARG A 67 -7.94 -1.84 -8.38
N GLY A 68 -7.74 -0.75 -7.66
CA GLY A 68 -8.14 -0.67 -6.28
C GLY A 68 -7.79 0.67 -5.65
N VAL A 69 -8.18 0.81 -4.40
CA VAL A 69 -7.85 1.93 -3.52
C VAL A 69 -6.63 1.54 -2.70
N VAL A 70 -5.65 2.44 -2.59
CA VAL A 70 -4.50 2.23 -1.70
C VAL A 70 -4.99 2.32 -0.25
N LEU A 71 -5.00 1.20 0.47
CA LEU A 71 -5.35 1.16 1.90
C LEU A 71 -4.21 1.69 2.77
N GLY A 72 -2.98 1.41 2.35
CA GLY A 72 -1.79 1.78 3.09
C GLY A 72 -0.53 1.54 2.27
N ARG A 73 0.58 2.11 2.76
CA ARG A 73 1.87 1.97 2.10
C ARG A 73 3.01 1.96 3.10
N LYS A 74 4.00 1.11 2.87
CA LYS A 74 5.24 1.07 3.66
C LYS A 74 6.45 1.22 2.77
N ARG A 75 7.26 2.26 3.01
CA ARG A 75 8.61 2.38 2.43
C ARG A 75 9.61 1.61 3.27
N TYR A 76 10.54 0.94 2.61
CA TYR A 76 11.69 0.30 3.23
C TYR A 76 12.97 0.92 2.68
N TYR A 77 13.89 1.26 3.57
CA TYR A 77 15.13 1.98 3.23
C TYR A 77 16.40 1.13 3.42
N GLY A 78 16.28 -0.06 4.01
CA GLY A 78 17.43 -0.91 4.33
C GLY A 78 17.14 -2.40 4.10
N GLY A 79 18.21 -3.17 3.89
CA GLY A 79 18.17 -4.61 3.61
C GLY A 79 18.07 -4.94 2.13
N GLN A 80 18.68 -6.07 1.74
CA GLN A 80 18.81 -6.51 0.35
C GLN A 80 17.46 -6.63 -0.38
N GLN A 81 16.41 -7.08 0.31
CA GLN A 81 15.05 -7.16 -0.26
C GLN A 81 14.46 -5.79 -0.61
N SER A 82 14.86 -4.73 0.10
CA SER A 82 14.34 -3.36 -0.09
C SER A 82 14.94 -2.67 -1.31
N GLU A 83 16.12 -3.12 -1.77
CA GLU A 83 16.69 -2.69 -3.05
C GLU A 83 15.74 -3.06 -4.21
N LEU A 84 15.25 -4.32 -4.18
CA LEU A 84 14.35 -4.89 -5.18
C LEU A 84 12.89 -4.47 -4.99
N VAL A 85 12.38 -4.55 -3.76
CA VAL A 85 11.01 -4.19 -3.36
C VAL A 85 11.08 -3.05 -2.35
N PRO A 86 11.20 -1.78 -2.80
CA PRO A 86 11.36 -0.63 -1.90
C PRO A 86 10.07 -0.23 -1.19
N VAL A 87 8.92 -0.65 -1.72
CA VAL A 87 7.61 -0.23 -1.24
C VAL A 87 6.65 -1.39 -1.29
N ASP A 88 5.95 -1.59 -0.18
CA ASP A 88 4.78 -2.44 -0.09
C ASP A 88 3.52 -1.57 -0.12
N VAL A 89 2.49 -2.03 -0.83
CA VAL A 89 1.22 -1.31 -1.00
C VAL A 89 0.06 -2.24 -0.66
N ALA A 90 -0.67 -1.91 0.39
CA ALA A 90 -1.95 -2.55 0.68
C ALA A 90 -3.02 -1.94 -0.24
N VAL A 91 -3.76 -2.79 -0.96
CA VAL A 91 -4.79 -2.38 -1.93
C VAL A 91 -6.10 -3.08 -1.61
N GLY A 92 -7.21 -2.34 -1.69
CA GLY A 92 -8.57 -2.84 -1.53
C GLY A 92 -9.42 -2.65 -2.79
N TRP A 93 -10.32 -3.58 -3.05
CA TRP A 93 -11.35 -3.53 -4.09
C TRP A 93 -12.67 -4.04 -3.51
N GLY A 94 -13.75 -4.06 -4.28
CA GLY A 94 -15.09 -4.35 -3.76
C GLY A 94 -15.45 -3.42 -2.60
N ARG A 95 -16.03 -3.95 -1.52
CA ARG A 95 -16.35 -3.15 -0.32
C ARG A 95 -15.12 -2.65 0.43
N MET A 96 -13.94 -3.24 0.22
CA MET A 96 -12.65 -2.67 0.70
C MET A 96 -12.17 -1.47 -0.13
N SER A 97 -12.95 -1.03 -1.14
CA SER A 97 -12.77 0.27 -1.78
C SER A 97 -13.79 1.32 -1.32
N ASP A 98 -14.69 0.97 -0.40
CA ASP A 98 -15.69 1.87 0.15
C ASP A 98 -15.14 2.62 1.36
N GLN A 99 -15.17 3.96 1.31
CA GLN A 99 -14.64 4.78 2.40
C GLN A 99 -15.34 4.50 3.73
N SER A 100 -16.64 4.22 3.74
CA SER A 100 -17.41 3.92 4.96
C SER A 100 -16.98 2.62 5.65
N VAL A 101 -16.36 1.71 4.89
CA VAL A 101 -15.78 0.47 5.40
C VAL A 101 -14.36 0.76 5.91
N VAL A 102 -13.54 1.42 5.09
CA VAL A 102 -12.13 1.69 5.40
C VAL A 102 -11.99 2.60 6.63
N ASP A 103 -12.86 3.58 6.81
CA ASP A 103 -12.86 4.48 7.98
C ASP A 103 -13.12 3.75 9.31
N ARG A 104 -13.71 2.55 9.25
CA ARG A 104 -13.95 1.70 10.43
C ARG A 104 -12.82 0.68 10.67
N LEU A 105 -11.75 0.71 9.87
CA LEU A 105 -10.61 -0.20 10.00
C LEU A 105 -9.35 0.55 10.44
N GLY A 106 -8.71 0.05 11.49
CA GLY A 106 -7.32 0.39 11.78
C GLY A 106 -6.41 -0.39 10.84
N ILE A 107 -5.67 0.31 9.96
CA ILE A 107 -4.73 -0.33 9.02
C ILE A 107 -3.30 0.00 9.41
N SER A 108 -2.47 -1.04 9.56
CA SER A 108 -1.04 -0.88 9.84
C SER A 108 -0.18 -1.78 8.95
N MET A 109 1.10 -1.43 8.78
CA MET A 109 2.02 -2.17 7.91
C MET A 109 3.42 -2.27 8.51
N GLY A 110 4.00 -3.46 8.45
CA GLY A 110 5.32 -3.77 9.01
C GLY A 110 5.78 -5.17 8.60
N ASN A 111 7.10 -5.41 8.64
CA ASN A 111 7.70 -6.72 8.37
C ASN A 111 7.23 -7.41 7.07
N ARG A 112 6.93 -6.63 6.01
CA ARG A 112 6.37 -7.11 4.73
C ARG A 112 4.93 -7.61 4.79
N PHE A 113 4.18 -7.18 5.79
CA PHE A 113 2.76 -7.48 5.96
C PHE A 113 1.94 -6.21 6.16
N TYR A 114 0.65 -6.31 5.86
CA TYR A 114 -0.34 -5.37 6.35
C TYR A 114 -1.26 -6.09 7.33
N PHE A 115 -1.78 -5.32 8.27
CA PHE A 115 -2.69 -5.77 9.31
C PHE A 115 -3.90 -4.84 9.29
N TYR A 116 -5.04 -5.40 9.66
CA TYR A 116 -6.28 -4.66 9.84
C TYR A 116 -6.95 -5.10 11.14
N GLU A 117 -7.57 -4.15 11.82
CA GLU A 117 -8.33 -4.35 13.04
C GLU A 117 -9.57 -3.46 13.05
N TRP A 118 -10.52 -3.75 13.93
CA TRP A 118 -11.74 -2.97 14.16
C TRP A 118 -12.05 -2.99 15.67
N GLU A 119 -12.80 -2.00 16.13
CA GLU A 119 -13.10 -1.87 17.57
C GLU A 119 -14.18 -2.82 18.06
N ASN A 120 -15.38 -2.77 17.45
CA ASN A 120 -16.56 -3.51 17.92
C ASN A 120 -16.84 -4.73 17.03
N GLU A 121 -17.48 -4.48 15.89
CA GLU A 121 -17.81 -5.48 14.88
C GLU A 121 -17.12 -5.14 13.56
N PRO A 122 -16.78 -6.15 12.76
CA PRO A 122 -16.14 -5.89 11.47
C PRO A 122 -17.13 -5.17 10.55
N PRO A 123 -16.70 -4.11 9.82
CA PRO A 123 -17.59 -3.32 8.97
C PRO A 123 -18.19 -4.11 7.80
N ILE A 124 -17.52 -5.20 7.41
CA ILE A 124 -17.97 -6.20 6.43
C ILE A 124 -17.53 -7.59 6.92
N PRO A 125 -18.09 -8.71 6.42
CA PRO A 125 -17.65 -10.05 6.80
C PRO A 125 -16.13 -10.22 6.66
N GLN A 126 -15.47 -10.84 7.65
CA GLN A 126 -14.01 -10.96 7.66
C GLN A 126 -13.44 -11.68 6.43
N ASP A 127 -14.16 -12.71 5.96
CA ASP A 127 -13.81 -13.40 4.73
C ASP A 127 -13.88 -12.48 3.51
N GLU A 128 -14.81 -11.53 3.50
CA GLU A 128 -14.90 -10.51 2.46
C GLU A 128 -13.68 -9.58 2.53
N ILE A 129 -13.29 -9.07 3.70
CA ILE A 129 -12.06 -8.27 3.87
C ILE A 129 -10.86 -9.02 3.29
N ARG A 130 -10.72 -10.30 3.66
CA ARG A 130 -9.60 -11.17 3.26
C ARG A 130 -9.50 -11.39 1.75
N VAL A 131 -10.64 -11.55 1.06
CA VAL A 131 -10.63 -11.82 -0.40
C VAL A 131 -10.71 -10.55 -1.25
N SER A 132 -10.99 -9.40 -0.64
CA SER A 132 -11.12 -8.11 -1.33
C SER A 132 -9.99 -7.12 -1.03
N SER A 133 -8.90 -7.59 -0.44
CA SER A 133 -7.70 -6.79 -0.21
C SER A 133 -6.42 -7.62 -0.24
N ALA A 134 -5.29 -6.99 -0.57
CA ALA A 134 -3.98 -7.65 -0.65
C ALA A 134 -2.82 -6.70 -0.36
N ASN A 135 -1.74 -7.25 0.20
CA ASN A 135 -0.43 -6.57 0.26
C ASN A 135 0.38 -6.89 -0.99
N ASN A 136 0.71 -5.86 -1.76
CA ASN A 136 1.46 -5.96 -3.00
C ASN A 136 2.91 -5.52 -2.76
N HIS A 137 3.84 -6.43 -3.06
CA HIS A 137 5.28 -6.19 -3.06
C HIS A 137 5.69 -5.66 -4.44
N VAL A 138 5.86 -4.36 -4.58
CA VAL A 138 6.04 -3.75 -5.90
C VAL A 138 7.52 -3.61 -6.24
N ILE A 139 7.94 -4.27 -7.32
CA ILE A 139 9.25 -4.07 -7.94
C ILE A 139 9.11 -2.95 -8.97
N ALA A 140 9.88 -1.87 -8.78
CA ALA A 140 9.85 -0.75 -9.72
C ALA A 140 10.68 -1.09 -10.97
N ALA A 141 10.07 -0.98 -12.16
CA ALA A 141 10.76 -1.21 -13.42
C ALA A 141 11.87 -0.20 -13.71
N ASN A 142 11.75 1.02 -13.17
CA ASN A 142 12.72 2.11 -13.31
C ASN A 142 12.56 3.15 -12.19
N SER A 143 13.40 4.19 -12.21
CA SER A 143 13.42 5.27 -11.22
C SER A 143 12.13 6.11 -11.20
N ASP A 144 11.49 6.31 -12.35
CA ASP A 144 10.24 7.08 -12.41
C ASP A 144 9.07 6.30 -11.80
N VAL A 145 8.94 5.02 -12.14
CA VAL A 145 7.97 4.11 -11.50
C VAL A 145 8.21 4.06 -9.99
N ARG A 146 9.47 4.00 -9.56
CA ARG A 146 9.85 4.04 -8.14
C ARG A 146 9.39 5.32 -7.44
N LYS A 147 9.54 6.49 -8.08
CA LYS A 147 9.05 7.77 -7.55
C LYS A 147 7.52 7.76 -7.42
N VAL A 148 6.81 7.30 -8.45
CA VAL A 148 5.34 7.28 -8.44
C VAL A 148 4.82 6.33 -7.34
N ILE A 149 5.33 5.10 -7.25
CA ILE A 149 4.95 4.15 -6.18
C ILE A 149 5.32 4.71 -4.80
N GLY A 150 6.50 5.35 -4.70
CA GLY A 150 6.93 6.04 -3.50
C GLY A 150 5.98 7.16 -3.08
N ASN A 151 5.27 7.80 -3.99
CA ASN A 151 4.40 8.93 -3.67
C ASN A 151 2.92 8.53 -3.58
N LEU A 152 2.61 7.23 -3.61
CA LEU A 152 1.25 6.74 -3.37
C LEU A 152 0.80 7.15 -1.95
N ARG A 153 -0.44 7.64 -1.88
CA ARG A 153 -1.10 8.05 -0.64
C ARG A 153 -2.21 7.05 -0.31
N ALA A 154 -2.48 6.84 0.97
CA ALA A 154 -3.66 6.09 1.39
C ALA A 154 -4.93 6.77 0.84
N GLY A 155 -5.94 5.97 0.52
CA GLY A 155 -7.16 6.37 -0.17
C GLY A 155 -7.00 6.74 -1.64
N ALA A 156 -5.79 6.77 -2.20
CA ALA A 156 -5.63 7.05 -3.63
C ALA A 156 -6.27 5.91 -4.44
N ASP A 157 -7.31 6.23 -5.19
CA ASP A 157 -7.84 5.43 -6.28
C ASP A 157 -7.24 5.98 -7.58
N ARG A 158 -6.69 5.10 -8.42
CA ARG A 158 -6.34 5.50 -9.78
C ARG A 158 -7.27 4.79 -10.73
N ASP A 159 -8.50 5.28 -10.79
CA ASP A 159 -9.42 4.90 -11.86
C ASP A 159 -9.15 5.77 -13.09
N ASP A 160 -8.43 5.22 -14.06
CA ASP A 160 -8.11 5.90 -15.32
C ASP A 160 -9.37 6.40 -16.06
N ALA A 161 -10.54 5.82 -15.77
CA ALA A 161 -11.82 6.25 -16.34
C ALA A 161 -12.27 7.63 -15.84
N ARG A 162 -11.92 8.02 -14.60
CA ARG A 162 -12.34 9.28 -13.96
C ARG A 162 -11.38 10.44 -14.21
N LEU A 163 -10.16 10.16 -14.69
CA LEU A 163 -9.20 11.21 -15.03
C LEU A 163 -9.52 11.83 -16.40
N PRO A 164 -9.43 13.16 -16.55
CA PRO A 164 -9.39 13.82 -17.85
C PRO A 164 -8.35 13.13 -18.74
N ARG A 165 -8.64 13.00 -20.04
CA ARG A 165 -7.88 12.16 -20.97
C ARG A 165 -6.38 12.47 -20.96
N GLU A 166 -6.02 13.72 -20.74
CA GLU A 166 -4.66 14.27 -20.61
C GLU A 166 -3.90 13.87 -19.34
N ARG A 167 -4.61 13.48 -18.26
CA ARG A 167 -4.05 13.03 -16.98
C ARG A 167 -4.07 11.51 -16.81
N ARG A 168 -4.61 10.79 -17.79
CA ARG A 168 -4.52 9.33 -17.84
C ARG A 168 -3.04 8.96 -17.97
N GLY A 169 -2.46 8.52 -16.86
CA GLY A 169 -1.12 7.94 -16.87
C GLY A 169 -1.11 6.60 -17.57
N PRO A 170 0.07 6.01 -17.83
CA PRO A 170 0.13 4.61 -18.24
C PRO A 170 -0.64 3.77 -17.22
N ARG A 171 -1.56 2.92 -17.72
CA ARG A 171 -2.29 1.93 -16.93
C ARG A 171 -1.28 1.25 -16.00
N TRP A 172 -1.54 1.21 -14.70
CA TRP A 172 -0.73 0.40 -13.81
C TRP A 172 -0.95 -1.07 -14.15
N THR A 173 -0.14 -1.61 -15.06
CA THR A 173 0.12 -3.03 -15.08
C THR A 173 1.14 -3.29 -13.99
N LEU A 174 0.66 -3.58 -12.79
CA LEU A 174 1.50 -4.14 -11.74
C LEU A 174 1.89 -5.54 -12.17
N VAL A 175 3.07 -5.72 -12.76
CA VAL A 175 3.64 -7.06 -12.96
C VAL A 175 4.08 -7.56 -11.59
N ALA A 176 3.15 -8.19 -10.87
CA ALA A 176 3.45 -8.83 -9.61
C ALA A 176 4.30 -10.09 -9.88
N PHE A 177 5.44 -10.16 -9.22
CA PHE A 177 6.21 -11.38 -9.14
C PHE A 177 5.69 -12.15 -7.93
N LEU A 178 5.13 -13.33 -8.18
CA LEU A 178 4.79 -14.24 -7.10
C LEU A 178 6.08 -14.71 -6.42
N THR A 179 6.46 -14.10 -5.31
CA THR A 179 7.27 -14.81 -4.31
C THR A 179 6.32 -15.69 -3.49
N HIS A 180 6.58 -16.99 -3.54
CA HIS A 180 5.88 -18.17 -3.00
C HIS A 180 5.29 -18.11 -1.56
N ALA A 181 5.33 -16.98 -0.84
CA ALA A 181 5.13 -16.92 0.61
C ALA A 181 3.70 -16.56 1.10
N GLN A 182 2.80 -16.05 0.26
CA GLN A 182 1.54 -15.46 0.77
C GLN A 182 0.38 -16.46 0.98
N ARG A 183 0.50 -17.74 0.59
CA ARG A 183 -0.62 -18.71 0.71
C ARG A 183 -0.79 -19.35 2.10
N LEU A 184 0.21 -19.28 2.99
CA LEU A 184 0.28 -20.21 4.14
C LEU A 184 0.14 -19.63 5.57
N ARG A 185 0.00 -18.31 5.79
CA ARG A 185 0.01 -17.76 7.19
C ARG A 185 -1.13 -16.84 7.63
N GLN A 186 -2.17 -16.63 6.84
CA GLN A 186 -3.39 -15.90 7.28
C GLN A 186 -4.26 -16.68 8.29
N ARG A 187 -3.84 -17.87 8.75
CA ARG A 187 -4.57 -18.71 9.73
C ARG A 187 -4.29 -18.39 11.21
N ARG A 188 -3.45 -17.42 11.55
CA ARG A 188 -3.12 -17.09 12.95
C ARG A 188 -3.04 -15.58 13.19
N VAL A 189 -4.17 -14.89 13.14
CA VAL A 189 -4.38 -13.71 13.99
C VAL A 189 -5.67 -13.97 14.75
N ARG A 190 -5.55 -14.78 15.80
CA ARG A 190 -6.58 -14.91 16.83
C ARG A 190 -6.55 -13.61 17.63
N THR A 191 -7.70 -12.95 17.67
CA THR A 191 -8.32 -12.41 18.89
C THR A 191 -7.37 -11.82 19.92
N PHE A 192 -7.33 -10.50 20.05
CA PHE A 192 -7.23 -9.86 21.36
C PHE A 192 -8.29 -8.77 21.46
N LEU A 193 -9.47 -9.20 21.90
CA LEU A 193 -10.45 -8.34 22.55
C LEU A 193 -9.85 -7.83 23.86
N CYS A 194 -10.13 -6.58 24.17
CA CYS A 194 -9.89 -5.98 25.47
C CYS A 194 -10.87 -6.56 26.52
N ARG A 195 -10.39 -6.59 27.77
CA ARG A 195 -11.12 -6.70 29.07
C ARG A 195 -11.23 -8.10 29.69
N GLU A 196 -10.42 -8.32 30.74
CA GLU A 196 -10.93 -8.50 32.12
C GLU A 196 -9.80 -8.35 33.15
N ARG A 197 -10.11 -7.63 34.24
CA ARG A 197 -9.35 -7.69 35.49
C ARG A 197 -9.70 -9.02 36.16
N ALA A 198 -8.72 -9.71 36.72
CA ALA A 198 -8.74 -10.18 38.12
C ALA A 198 -7.53 -11.09 38.41
N CYS A 199 -6.95 -10.83 39.58
CA CYS A 199 -6.10 -11.65 40.46
C CYS A 199 -5.76 -13.11 40.09
N GLY A 200 -4.52 -13.46 40.42
CA GLY A 200 -4.28 -14.53 41.41
C GLY A 200 -3.63 -15.81 40.90
N GLU A 201 -2.43 -16.02 41.44
CA GLU A 201 -1.61 -17.26 41.50
C GLU A 201 -0.83 -17.71 40.25
#